data_AF-A0A707XGN0-F1
#
_entry.id   AF-A0A707XGN0-F1
#
_cell.length_a   1.000
_cell.length_b   1.000
_cell.length_c   1.000
_cell.angle_alpha   90.00
_cell.angle_beta   90.00
_cell.angle_gamma   90.00
#
_symmetry.space_group_name_H-M   'P 1'
#
loop_
_entity.id
_entity.type
_entity.pdbx_description
1 polymer ?
#
loop_
_entity_poly.entity_id
_entity_poly.type
_entity_poly.pdbx_seq_one_letter_code
_entity_poly.pdbx_strand_id
1 'polypeptide(L)' 'SLKREDDRHRWEYETGVVWFNSIILLDDVENSILRGLKFLDAWTVTGSTDAPVLRDEWGNDWRDITR' A
#
# COMPACT_ATOMS: atom_id res chain seq x y z
N SER A 1 -2.17 1.32 -13.67
CA SER A 1 -3.59 1.08 -13.30
C SER A 1 -3.73 -0.29 -12.63
N LEU A 2 -4.75 -0.50 -11.78
CA LEU A 2 -5.01 -1.81 -11.14
C LEU A 2 -5.60 -2.79 -12.16
N LYS A 3 -4.98 -3.96 -12.29
CA LYS A 3 -5.43 -5.05 -13.17
C LYS A 3 -5.57 -6.33 -12.33
N ARG A 4 -6.55 -7.18 -12.66
CA ARG A 4 -6.75 -8.49 -12.03
C ARG A 4 -6.35 -9.58 -13.02
N GLU A 5 -5.59 -10.58 -12.57
CA GLU A 5 -5.14 -11.73 -13.37
C GLU A 5 -4.97 -12.95 -12.46
N ASP A 6 -5.55 -14.09 -12.82
CA ASP A 6 -5.47 -15.36 -12.09
C ASP A 6 -5.66 -15.22 -10.57
N ASP A 7 -6.77 -14.58 -10.17
CA ASP A 7 -7.14 -14.25 -8.78
C ASP A 7 -6.14 -13.39 -7.99
N ARG A 8 -5.08 -12.90 -8.65
CA ARG A 8 -4.14 -11.92 -8.11
C ARG A 8 -4.42 -10.55 -8.67
N HIS A 9 -4.02 -9.53 -7.92
CA HIS A 9 -4.10 -8.15 -8.37
C HIS A 9 -2.70 -7.66 -8.73
N ARG A 10 -2.57 -6.79 -9.74
CA ARG A 10 -1.30 -6.16 -10.08
C ARG A 10 -1.44 -4.68 -10.39
N TRP A 11 -0.43 -3.92 -10.00
CA TRP A 11 -0.21 -2.56 -10.49
C TRP A 11 0.90 -2.55 -11.51
N GLU A 12 0.59 -2.00 -12.68
CA GLU A 12 1.54 -1.80 -13.76
C GLU A 12 1.84 -0.30 -13.88
N TYR A 13 3.14 0.01 -13.94
CA TYR A 13 3.74 1.32 -14.11
C TYR A 13 4.84 1.22 -15.17
N GLU A 14 5.28 2.36 -15.72
CA GLU A 14 6.21 2.39 -16.87
C GLU A 14 7.50 1.60 -16.63
N THR A 15 7.97 1.56 -15.38
CA THR A 15 9.22 0.90 -15.00
C THR A 15 9.05 -0.50 -14.38
N GLY A 16 7.83 -1.06 -14.30
CA GLY A 16 7.64 -2.38 -13.71
C GLY A 16 6.22 -2.76 -13.30
N VAL A 17 6.13 -3.88 -12.59
CA VAL A 17 4.87 -4.49 -12.15
C VAL A 17 4.99 -4.93 -10.69
N VAL A 18 4.03 -4.52 -9.86
CA VAL A 18 3.86 -5.01 -8.47
C VAL A 18 2.66 -5.95 -8.43
N TRP A 19 2.83 -7.11 -7.81
CA TRP A 19 1.79 -8.12 -7.62
C TRP A 19 1.32 -8.15 -6.16
N PHE A 20 0.02 -8.31 -5.98
CA PHE A 20 -0.64 -8.42 -4.69
C PHE A 20 -1.32 -9.79 -4.58
N ASN A 21 -1.07 -10.47 -3.46
CA ASN A 21 -1.77 -11.71 -3.12
C ASN A 21 -3.24 -11.43 -2.76
N SER A 22 -3.51 -10.29 -2.11
CA SER A 22 -4.86 -9.86 -1.72
C SER A 22 -4.92 -8.35 -1.53
N ILE A 23 -6.05 -7.74 -1.86
CA ILE A 23 -6.39 -6.36 -1.50
C ILE A 23 -7.68 -6.42 -0.70
N ILE A 24 -7.64 -5.88 0.53
CA ILE A 24 -8.79 -5.87 1.45
C ILE A 24 -9.08 -4.43 1.80
N LEU A 25 -10.33 -4.01 1.62
CA LEU A 25 -10.83 -2.72 2.09
C LEU A 25 -11.22 -2.89 3.56
N LEU A 26 -10.62 -2.07 4.42
CA LEU A 26 -10.89 -2.06 5.85
C LEU A 26 -11.84 -0.92 6.19
N ASP A 27 -12.76 -1.15 7.12
CA ASP A 27 -13.49 -0.06 7.75
C ASP A 27 -12.65 0.66 8.83
N ASP A 28 -13.18 1.76 9.40
CA ASP A 28 -12.47 2.57 10.39
C ASP A 28 -12.14 1.78 11.67
N VAL A 29 -12.99 0.82 12.06
CA VAL A 29 -12.81 0.01 13.27
C VAL A 29 -11.71 -1.03 13.02
N GLU A 30 -11.77 -1.76 11.91
CA GLU A 30 -10.76 -2.73 11.49
C GLU A 30 -9.39 -2.07 11.33
N ASN A 31 -9.33 -0.90 10.67
CA ASN A 31 -8.10 -0.12 10.54
C ASN A 31 -7.53 0.30 11.90
N SER A 32 -8.37 0.76 12.83
CA SER A 32 -7.94 1.13 14.19
C SER A 32 -7.37 -0.06 14.97
N ILE A 33 -8.03 -1.22 14.90
CA ILE A 33 -7.57 -2.46 15.53
C ILE A 33 -6.22 -2.88 14.96
N LEU A 34 -6.09 -2.96 13.64
CA LEU A 34 -4.87 -3.41 12.96
C LEU A 34 -3.69 -2.46 13.20
N ARG A 35 -3.91 -1.14 13.23
CA ARG A 35 -2.89 -0.16 13.61
C ARG A 35 -2.46 -0.33 15.08
N GLY A 36 -3.42 -0.56 15.98
CA GLY A 36 -3.14 -0.77 17.40
C GLY A 36 -2.31 -2.03 17.69
N LEU A 37 -2.43 -3.04 16.82
CA LEU A 37 -1.71 -4.30 16.95
C LEU A 37 -0.21 -4.21 16.57
N LYS A 38 0.24 -3.14 15.90
CA LYS A 38 1.63 -2.97 15.42
C LYS A 38 2.19 -4.16 14.62
N PHE A 39 1.30 -5.00 14.09
CA PHE A 39 1.66 -6.19 13.32
C PHE A 39 1.97 -5.86 11.86
N LEU A 40 1.57 -4.66 11.41
CA LEU A 40 1.63 -4.24 10.02
C LEU A 40 2.40 -2.93 9.94
N ASP A 41 3.34 -2.85 9.00
CA ASP A 41 3.89 -1.57 8.57
C ASP A 41 2.77 -0.78 7.89
N ALA A 42 2.28 0.26 8.57
CA ALA A 42 1.19 1.07 8.08
C ALA A 42 1.73 2.26 7.28
N TRP A 43 1.38 2.31 6.00
CA TRP A 43 1.73 3.39 5.09
C TRP A 43 0.50 4.19 4.70
N THR A 44 0.59 5.51 4.81
CA THR A 44 -0.43 6.44 4.33
C THR A 44 -0.08 6.84 2.90
N VAL A 45 -0.99 6.57 1.97
CA VAL A 45 -0.86 6.97 0.56
C VAL A 45 -1.51 8.34 0.37
N THR A 46 -0.72 9.31 -0.08
CA THR A 46 -1.15 10.68 -0.42
C THR A 46 -0.68 11.03 -1.84
N GLY A 47 -0.92 12.26 -2.29
CA GLY A 47 -0.49 12.72 -3.62
C GLY A 47 -1.53 12.44 -4.71
N SER A 48 -1.07 12.30 -5.95
CA SER A 48 -1.93 11.99 -7.10
C SER A 48 -1.79 10.54 -7.53
N THR A 49 -2.71 10.06 -8.35
CA THR A 49 -2.66 8.72 -8.93
C THR A 49 -1.37 8.47 -9.73
N ASP A 50 -0.83 9.50 -10.37
CA ASP A 50 0.39 9.42 -11.18
C ASP A 50 1.67 9.62 -10.37
N ALA A 51 1.56 10.24 -9.19
CA ALA A 51 2.67 10.52 -8.28
C ALA A 51 2.25 10.26 -6.82
N PRO A 52 2.04 8.98 -6.44
CA PRO A 52 1.67 8.64 -5.08
C PRO A 52 2.85 8.83 -4.13
N VAL A 53 2.56 9.34 -2.94
CA VAL A 53 3.53 9.52 -1.85
C VAL A 53 3.10 8.61 -0.71
N LEU A 54 3.88 7.57 -0.43
CA LEU A 54 3.63 6.63 0.66
C LEU A 54 4.56 6.97 1.83
N ARG A 55 3.97 7.30 2.99
CA ARG A 55 4.71 7.61 4.22
C ARG A 55 4.22 6.82 5.41
N ASP A 56 5.14 6.44 6.30
CA ASP A 56 4.79 5.80 7.56
C ASP A 56 4.23 6.81 8.57
N GLU A 57 3.96 6.36 9.80
CA GLU A 57 3.47 7.22 10.88
C GLU A 57 4.48 8.27 11.37
N TRP A 58 5.76 8.10 11.06
CA TRP A 58 6.85 9.03 11.39
C TRP A 58 7.20 9.97 10.23
N GLY A 59 6.57 9.78 9.07
CA GLY A 59 6.78 10.58 7.87
C GLY A 59 7.95 10.13 7.00
N ASN A 60 8.56 8.97 7.26
CA ASN A 60 9.60 8.42 6.38
C ASN A 60 8.99 7.96 5.06
N ASP A 61 9.77 7.97 3.98
CA ASP A 61 9.34 7.45 2.68
C ASP A 61 9.54 5.94 2.62
N TRP A 62 8.61 5.22 2.01
CA TRP A 62 8.70 3.76 1.89
C TRP A 62 9.95 3.28 1.16
N ARG A 63 10.45 4.10 0.23
CA ARG A 63 11.67 3.81 -0.53
C ARG A 63 12.93 3.83 0.33
N ASP A 64 12.89 4.53 1.47
CA ASP A 64 14.02 4.59 2.39
C ASP A 64 14.16 3.31 3.22
N ILE A 65 13.09 2.50 3.31
CA ILE A 65 13.04 1.26 4.10
C ILE A 65 13.29 0.02 3.24
N THR A 66 12.92 0.07 1.95
CA THR A 66 13.23 -0.99 0.99
C THR A 66 14.64 -0.81 0.45
N ARG A 67 15.64 -1.29 1.20
CA ARG A 67 17.04 -1.37 0.75
C ARG A 67 17.59 -2.79 0.84
#